data_AF-A0AA36H4Q8-F1
#
_entry.id   AF-A0AA36H4Q8-F1
#
_cell.length_a   1.000
_cell.length_b   1.000
_cell.length_c   1.000
_cell.angle_alpha   90.00
_cell.angle_beta   90.00
_cell.angle_gamma   90.00
#
_symmetry.space_group_name_H-M   'P 1'
#
loop_
_entity.id
_entity.type
_entity.pdbx_description
1 polymer ?
#
loop_
_entity_poly.entity_id
_entity_poly.type
_entity_poly.pdbx_seq_one_letter_code
_entity_poly.pdbx_strand_id
1 'polypeptide(L)'
;MPDTYKRAVMNLVKSYPDITFIWKYEDTKVPFADGVKNLILSKWAPQTDLLADDRLILFITHGGAGSLLESATYGKPLIFIPLFGDQVRNGRIAEKFGFGMMLDKFNLQNLNALRNAVEAVLTNKKYATAARRIRDLLAKRPFSPEEKLVKTVELAAEFGHIPEFLVTGRNLNFIVYYNLDIFLLLLAFCLLTAFIVFYGARGLLKSIRDKKLKTQ
;
A
#
# COMPACT_ATOMS: atom_id res chain seq x y z
N MET A 1 -11.18 17.08 4.43
CA MET A 1 -11.67 15.88 5.17
C MET A 1 -13.15 16.10 5.51
N PRO A 2 -14.05 15.15 5.26
CA PRO A 2 -15.47 15.24 5.65
C PRO A 2 -15.66 15.38 7.17
N ASP A 3 -16.74 16.02 7.61
CA ASP A 3 -16.96 16.27 9.04
C ASP A 3 -17.22 15.00 9.85
N THR A 4 -17.79 13.96 9.22
CA THR A 4 -17.93 12.64 9.84
C THR A 4 -16.59 12.05 10.26
N TYR A 5 -15.55 12.24 9.44
CA TYR A 5 -14.21 11.70 9.71
C TYR A 5 -13.53 12.52 10.80
N LYS A 6 -13.68 13.85 10.77
CA LYS A 6 -13.18 14.72 11.84
C LYS A 6 -13.78 14.32 13.19
N ARG A 7 -15.09 14.12 13.26
CA ARG A 7 -15.75 13.68 14.50
C ARG A 7 -15.23 12.34 15.00
N ALA A 8 -15.02 11.37 14.11
CA ALA A 8 -14.46 10.08 14.48
C ALA A 8 -13.03 10.20 15.03
N VAL A 9 -12.17 10.99 14.39
CA VAL A 9 -10.81 11.30 14.89
C VAL A 9 -10.88 11.98 16.26
N MET A 10 -11.78 12.95 16.46
CA MET A 10 -11.94 13.60 17.76
C MET A 10 -12.40 12.65 18.86
N ASN A 11 -13.34 11.75 18.55
CA ASN A 11 -13.80 10.74 19.49
C ASN A 11 -12.71 9.71 19.82
N LEU A 12 -11.81 9.42 18.88
CA LEU A 12 -10.62 8.62 19.12
C LEU A 12 -9.69 9.33 20.10
N VAL A 13 -9.33 10.58 19.81
CA VAL A 13 -8.43 11.38 20.67
C VAL A 13 -8.96 11.45 22.10
N LYS A 14 -10.25 11.72 22.27
CA LYS A 14 -10.90 11.76 23.59
C LYS A 14 -10.87 10.42 24.34
N SER A 15 -10.78 9.28 23.64
CA SER A 15 -10.67 7.97 24.29
C SER A 15 -9.28 7.60 24.80
N TYR A 16 -8.25 8.40 24.49
CA TYR A 16 -6.89 8.17 24.98
C TYR A 16 -6.37 9.41 25.73
N PRO A 17 -6.91 9.71 26.93
CA PRO A 17 -6.55 10.93 27.67
C PRO A 17 -5.05 11.00 28.04
N ASP A 18 -4.39 9.85 28.18
CA ASP A 18 -2.97 9.75 28.53
C ASP A 18 -2.03 9.87 27.32
N ILE A 19 -2.57 9.95 26.10
CA ILE A 19 -1.80 10.08 24.86
C ILE A 19 -2.02 11.46 24.27
N THR A 20 -0.92 12.16 23.98
CA THR A 20 -0.95 13.42 23.25
C THR A 20 -0.98 13.16 21.75
N PHE A 21 -1.95 13.75 21.06
CA PHE A 21 -2.06 13.71 19.61
C PHE A 21 -1.59 15.03 19.02
N ILE A 22 -0.60 14.97 18.13
CA ILE A 22 -0.16 16.11 17.33
C ILE A 22 -0.79 15.96 15.95
N TRP A 23 -1.65 16.89 15.57
CA TRP A 23 -2.33 16.87 14.29
C TRP A 23 -2.01 18.11 13.47
N LYS A 24 -1.29 17.91 12.36
CA LYS A 24 -1.10 18.96 11.36
C LYS A 24 -2.43 19.29 10.68
N TYR A 25 -2.90 20.52 10.83
CA TYR A 25 -4.18 20.99 10.30
C TYR A 25 -4.10 22.47 9.93
N GLU A 26 -4.66 22.85 8.78
CA GLU A 26 -4.51 24.22 8.22
C GLU A 26 -5.10 25.33 9.10
N ASP A 27 -6.15 25.00 9.86
CA ASP A 27 -6.82 25.91 10.78
C ASP A 27 -6.76 25.41 12.23
N THR A 28 -6.07 26.16 13.08
CA THR A 28 -5.89 25.83 14.49
C THR A 28 -7.05 26.31 15.36
N LYS A 29 -7.96 27.14 14.84
CA LYS A 29 -9.11 27.70 15.58
C LYS A 29 -10.42 27.07 15.11
N VAL A 30 -10.53 25.76 15.29
CA VAL A 30 -11.69 24.98 14.85
C VAL A 30 -12.57 24.55 16.04
N PRO A 31 -13.91 24.76 15.99
CA PRO A 31 -14.80 24.47 17.11
C PRO A 31 -14.76 23.00 17.59
N PHE A 32 -14.45 22.05 16.69
CA PHE A 32 -14.43 20.64 17.05
C PHE A 32 -13.26 20.24 17.95
N ALA A 33 -12.18 21.04 17.99
CA ALA A 33 -11.00 20.79 18.80
C ALA A 33 -11.05 21.52 20.15
N ASP A 34 -12.05 22.39 20.35
CA ASP A 34 -12.16 23.20 21.55
C ASP A 34 -12.41 22.33 22.79
N GLY A 35 -11.70 22.64 23.88
CA GLY A 35 -11.75 21.88 25.13
C GLY A 35 -11.05 20.50 25.13
N VAL A 36 -10.36 20.10 24.06
CA VAL A 36 -9.64 18.80 23.99
C VAL A 36 -8.18 18.97 24.42
N LYS A 37 -7.88 18.63 25.68
CA LYS A 37 -6.57 18.89 26.32
C LYS A 37 -5.41 18.10 25.72
N ASN A 38 -5.67 16.91 25.19
CA ASN A 38 -4.65 16.00 24.65
C ASN A 38 -4.52 16.09 23.11
N LEU A 39 -5.05 17.16 22.49
CA LEU A 39 -4.90 17.46 21.08
C LEU A 39 -4.09 18.73 20.87
N ILE A 40 -3.01 18.63 20.10
CA ILE A 40 -2.23 19.78 19.66
C ILE A 40 -2.45 19.94 18.16
N LEU A 41 -3.19 20.97 17.77
CA LEU A 41 -3.33 21.37 16.37
C LEU A 41 -2.17 22.29 15.98
N SER A 42 -1.54 22.02 14.86
CA SER A 42 -0.53 22.93 14.29
C SER A 42 -0.68 23.08 12.79
N LYS A 43 -0.50 24.29 12.27
CA LYS A 43 -0.45 24.54 10.81
C LYS A 43 0.80 23.94 10.19
N TRP A 44 1.89 23.90 10.96
CA TRP A 44 3.17 23.38 10.55
C TRP A 44 3.81 22.61 11.71
N ALA A 45 4.34 21.43 11.44
CA ALA A 45 5.01 20.61 12.44
C ALA A 45 6.38 20.20 11.91
N PRO A 46 7.43 20.22 12.75
CA PRO A 46 8.74 19.70 12.37
C PRO A 46 8.69 18.16 12.35
N GLN A 47 8.08 17.59 11.30
CA GLN A 47 7.75 16.16 11.22
C GLN A 47 8.97 15.27 11.42
N THR A 48 10.10 15.62 10.81
CA THR A 48 11.36 14.89 10.94
C THR A 48 11.85 14.86 12.39
N ASP A 49 11.81 15.98 13.09
CA ASP A 49 12.24 16.08 14.49
C ASP A 49 11.27 15.32 15.42
N LEU A 50 9.97 15.41 15.15
CA LEU A 50 8.96 14.63 15.88
C LEU A 50 9.15 13.13 15.67
N LEU A 51 9.46 12.69 14.45
CA LEU A 51 9.76 11.29 14.17
C LEU A 51 11.08 10.85 14.80
N ALA A 52 12.05 11.75 14.98
CA ALA A 52 13.29 11.45 15.68
C ALA A 52 13.11 11.35 17.20
N ASP A 53 12.09 11.98 17.78
CA ASP A 53 11.81 11.96 19.21
C ASP A 53 11.31 10.59 19.69
N ASP A 54 11.93 10.02 20.72
CA ASP A 54 11.58 8.69 21.26
C ASP A 54 10.18 8.62 21.87
N ARG A 55 9.59 9.75 22.28
CA ARG A 55 8.23 9.82 22.83
C ARG A 55 7.16 9.64 21.75
N LEU A 56 7.50 9.84 20.47
CA LEU A 56 6.60 9.52 19.37
C LEU A 56 6.59 8.01 19.16
N ILE A 57 5.43 7.40 19.43
CA ILE A 57 5.25 5.94 19.42
C ILE A 57 4.47 5.42 18.21
N LEU A 58 3.75 6.29 17.51
CA LEU A 58 2.91 5.95 16.35
C LEU A 58 2.79 7.15 15.42
N PHE A 59 2.92 6.90 14.11
CA PHE A 59 2.64 7.88 13.07
C PHE A 59 1.46 7.44 12.21
N ILE A 60 0.40 8.25 12.16
CA ILE A 60 -0.77 8.02 11.29
C ILE A 60 -0.61 8.90 10.05
N THR A 61 -0.54 8.28 8.87
CA THR A 61 -0.27 9.00 7.61
C THR A 61 -1.04 8.42 6.45
N HIS A 62 -1.28 9.25 5.43
CA HIS A 62 -1.82 8.80 4.15
C HIS A 62 -0.86 7.88 3.37
N GLY A 63 0.44 7.97 3.67
CA GLY A 63 1.41 7.01 3.15
C GLY A 63 2.12 7.36 1.85
N GLY A 64 2.33 8.64 1.57
CA GLY A 64 3.27 9.05 0.52
C GLY A 64 4.67 8.47 0.76
N ALA A 65 5.45 8.31 -0.32
CA ALA A 65 6.78 7.70 -0.27
C ALA A 65 7.73 8.38 0.74
N GLY A 66 7.65 9.71 0.87
CA GLY A 66 8.41 10.47 1.88
C GLY A 66 8.07 10.04 3.32
N SER A 67 6.79 10.02 3.68
CA SER A 67 6.36 9.60 5.02
C SER A 67 6.71 8.15 5.34
N LEU A 68 6.60 7.25 4.37
CA LEU A 68 7.05 5.87 4.53
C LEU A 68 8.56 5.82 4.82
N LEU A 69 9.36 6.54 4.04
CA LEU A 69 10.82 6.55 4.17
C LEU A 69 11.26 7.19 5.49
N GLU A 70 10.69 8.33 5.87
CA GLU A 70 11.04 9.01 7.13
C GLU A 70 10.71 8.14 8.34
N SER A 71 9.52 7.55 8.38
CA SER A 71 9.13 6.67 9.47
C SER A 71 9.98 5.41 9.53
N ALA A 72 10.34 4.83 8.38
CA ALA A 72 11.27 3.72 8.29
C ALA A 72 12.68 4.13 8.78
N THR A 73 13.12 5.34 8.44
CA THR A 73 14.43 5.90 8.82
C THR A 73 14.53 6.16 10.32
N TYR A 74 13.45 6.58 10.98
CA TYR A 74 13.43 6.78 12.43
C TYR A 74 12.91 5.58 13.23
N GLY A 75 12.45 4.53 12.55
CA GLY A 75 11.98 3.31 13.18
C GLY A 75 10.65 3.48 13.93
N LYS A 76 9.74 4.29 13.37
CA LYS A 76 8.43 4.55 13.95
C LYS A 76 7.35 3.67 13.29
N PRO A 77 6.48 3.01 14.08
CA PRO A 77 5.32 2.28 13.56
C PRO A 77 4.31 3.19 12.86
N LEU A 78 3.58 2.62 11.90
CA LEU A 78 2.67 3.38 11.04
C LEU A 78 1.23 2.84 11.02
N ILE A 79 0.26 3.74 10.97
CA ILE A 79 -1.07 3.44 10.43
C ILE A 79 -1.19 4.19 9.09
N PHE A 80 -1.33 3.42 8.02
CA PHE A 80 -1.45 3.90 6.64
C PHE A 80 -2.90 4.06 6.25
N ILE A 81 -3.29 5.24 5.79
CA ILE A 81 -4.66 5.54 5.33
C ILE A 81 -4.61 6.07 3.89
N PRO A 82 -4.43 5.19 2.89
CA PRO A 82 -4.20 5.61 1.51
C PRO A 82 -5.40 6.35 0.93
N LEU A 83 -5.13 7.43 0.21
CA LEU A 83 -6.13 8.27 -0.46
C LEU A 83 -6.15 8.01 -1.97
N PHE A 84 -4.98 8.02 -2.62
CA PHE A 84 -4.80 7.82 -4.06
C PHE A 84 -3.34 7.53 -4.45
N GLY A 85 -3.08 7.19 -5.72
CA GLY A 85 -1.72 7.07 -6.25
C GLY A 85 -0.94 5.85 -5.73
N ASP A 86 0.33 6.06 -5.40
CA ASP A 86 1.28 5.03 -4.95
C ASP A 86 1.08 4.59 -3.49
N GLN A 87 0.23 5.29 -2.74
CA GLN A 87 0.05 5.12 -1.29
C GLN A 87 -0.41 3.71 -0.90
N VAL A 88 -1.24 3.06 -1.72
CA VAL A 88 -1.69 1.68 -1.48
C VAL A 88 -0.51 0.71 -1.54
N ARG A 89 0.37 0.88 -2.54
CA ARG A 89 1.58 0.06 -2.67
C ARG A 89 2.53 0.30 -1.50
N ASN A 90 2.70 1.55 -1.08
CA ASN A 90 3.53 1.91 0.08
C ASN A 90 2.99 1.31 1.38
N GLY A 91 1.66 1.36 1.60
CA GLY A 91 1.01 0.72 2.75
C GLY A 91 1.23 -0.79 2.77
N ARG A 92 1.07 -1.46 1.61
CA ARG A 92 1.34 -2.90 1.47
C ARG A 92 2.80 -3.26 1.78
N ILE A 93 3.76 -2.38 1.46
CA ILE A 93 5.16 -2.55 1.82
C ILE A 93 5.33 -2.49 3.35
N ALA A 94 4.71 -1.51 4.01
CA ALA A 94 4.76 -1.37 5.46
C ALA A 94 4.15 -2.59 6.19
N GLU A 95 3.04 -3.11 5.70
CA GLU A 95 2.41 -4.33 6.22
C GLU A 95 3.27 -5.57 5.98
N LYS A 96 3.82 -5.73 4.76
CA LYS A 96 4.68 -6.87 4.40
C LYS A 96 5.89 -6.98 5.33
N PHE A 97 6.50 -5.84 5.67
CA PHE A 97 7.64 -5.80 6.59
C PHE A 97 7.23 -5.65 8.06
N GLY A 98 5.93 -5.60 8.36
CA GLY A 98 5.36 -5.67 9.70
C GLY A 98 5.53 -4.42 10.56
N PHE A 99 5.95 -3.28 10.00
CA PHE A 99 6.14 -2.02 10.73
C PHE A 99 4.99 -1.03 10.55
N GLY A 100 3.95 -1.41 9.80
CA GLY A 100 2.72 -0.65 9.73
C GLY A 100 1.48 -1.51 9.51
N MET A 101 0.32 -0.87 9.66
CA MET A 101 -1.00 -1.43 9.38
C MET A 101 -1.69 -0.54 8.35
N MET A 102 -2.34 -1.12 7.34
CA MET A 102 -3.14 -0.37 6.39
C MET A 102 -4.61 -0.34 6.86
N LEU A 103 -5.19 0.85 6.89
CA LEU A 103 -6.60 1.08 7.19
C LEU A 103 -7.25 1.76 5.98
N ASP A 104 -8.32 1.18 5.47
CA ASP A 104 -9.08 1.79 4.38
C ASP A 104 -9.64 3.16 4.81
N LYS A 105 -9.57 4.16 3.93
CA LYS A 105 -10.08 5.51 4.20
C LYS A 105 -11.56 5.53 4.55
N PHE A 106 -12.37 4.60 4.02
CA PHE A 106 -13.79 4.48 4.35
C PHE A 106 -14.01 4.01 5.80
N ASN A 107 -13.01 3.39 6.42
CA ASN A 107 -13.06 3.02 7.84
C ASN A 107 -12.76 4.19 8.78
N LEU A 108 -12.32 5.36 8.29
CA LEU A 108 -12.12 6.55 9.13
C LEU A 108 -13.38 7.02 9.85
N GLN A 109 -14.55 6.83 9.24
CA GLN A 109 -15.84 7.15 9.87
C GLN A 109 -16.22 6.16 10.99
N ASN A 110 -15.60 4.99 11.02
CA ASN A 110 -15.87 3.95 12.01
C ASN A 110 -14.87 4.05 13.17
N LEU A 111 -15.34 4.59 14.29
CA LEU A 111 -14.54 4.77 15.50
C LEU A 111 -13.93 3.45 16.02
N ASN A 112 -14.66 2.34 15.93
CA ASN A 112 -14.16 1.05 16.40
C ASN A 112 -13.02 0.55 15.53
N ALA A 113 -13.12 0.70 14.21
CA ALA A 113 -12.04 0.34 13.30
C ALA A 113 -10.76 1.15 13.58
N LEU A 114 -10.91 2.46 13.83
CA LEU A 114 -9.79 3.34 14.14
C LEU A 114 -9.16 3.02 15.51
N ARG A 115 -9.97 2.75 16.54
CA ARG A 115 -9.50 2.30 17.86
C ARG A 115 -8.75 0.99 17.77
N ASN A 116 -9.33 -0.01 17.10
CA ASN A 116 -8.70 -1.31 16.93
C ASN A 116 -7.34 -1.20 16.22
N ALA A 117 -7.22 -0.32 15.22
CA ALA A 117 -5.97 -0.09 14.52
C ALA A 117 -4.91 0.55 15.43
N VAL A 118 -5.28 1.60 16.17
CA VAL A 118 -4.38 2.25 17.14
C VAL A 118 -3.96 1.28 18.23
N GLU A 119 -4.90 0.61 18.87
CA GLU A 119 -4.64 -0.38 19.92
C GLU A 119 -3.76 -1.53 19.43
N ALA A 120 -4.02 -2.05 18.22
CA ALA A 120 -3.19 -3.10 17.65
C ALA A 120 -1.73 -2.65 17.48
N VAL A 121 -1.48 -1.42 17.02
CA VAL A 121 -0.12 -0.92 16.83
C VAL A 121 0.57 -0.57 18.15
N LEU A 122 -0.16 0.02 19.11
CA LEU A 122 0.39 0.42 20.41
C LEU A 122 0.66 -0.76 21.33
N THR A 123 -0.24 -1.75 21.38
CA THR A 123 -0.14 -2.90 22.30
C THR A 123 0.78 -3.99 21.74
N ASN A 124 0.79 -4.20 20.42
CA ASN A 124 1.59 -5.27 19.83
C ASN A 124 3.02 -4.81 19.51
N LYS A 125 3.97 -5.25 20.34
CA LYS A 125 5.41 -4.98 20.19
C LYS A 125 6.00 -5.40 18.83
N LYS A 126 5.32 -6.24 18.05
CA LYS A 126 5.78 -6.64 16.70
C LYS A 126 6.03 -5.42 15.81
N TYR A 127 5.16 -4.41 15.86
CA TYR A 127 5.25 -3.25 14.97
C TYR A 127 6.46 -2.38 15.32
N ALA A 128 6.65 -2.05 16.60
CA ALA A 128 7.83 -1.32 17.07
C ALA A 128 9.14 -2.08 16.82
N THR A 129 9.13 -3.40 16.98
CA THR A 129 10.32 -4.24 16.74
C THR A 129 10.67 -4.30 15.26
N ALA A 130 9.68 -4.47 14.39
CA ALA A 130 9.87 -4.43 12.94
C ALA A 130 10.33 -3.04 12.47
N ALA A 131 9.75 -1.96 13.00
CA ALA A 131 10.14 -0.60 12.66
C ALA A 131 11.61 -0.33 13.01
N ARG A 132 12.05 -0.71 14.22
CA ARG A 132 13.47 -0.63 14.62
C ARG A 132 14.37 -1.48 13.73
N ARG A 133 13.95 -2.69 13.38
CA ARG A 133 14.71 -3.54 12.44
C ARG A 133 14.91 -2.85 11.09
N ILE A 134 13.87 -2.25 10.52
CA ILE A 134 13.96 -1.55 9.23
C ILE A 134 14.86 -0.32 9.35
N ARG A 135 14.75 0.46 10.42
CA ARG A 135 15.68 1.56 10.72
C ARG A 135 17.13 1.09 10.71
N ASP A 136 17.42 0.04 11.47
CA ASP A 136 18.79 -0.45 11.63
C ASP A 136 19.35 -0.98 10.29
N LEU A 137 18.50 -1.59 9.45
CA LEU A 137 18.87 -2.00 8.09
C LEU A 137 19.15 -0.79 7.18
N LEU A 138 18.35 0.27 7.25
CA LEU A 138 18.56 1.49 6.47
C LEU A 138 19.83 2.23 6.91
N ALA A 139 20.10 2.26 8.21
CA ALA A 139 21.31 2.86 8.77
C ALA A 139 22.58 2.09 8.37
N LYS A 140 22.50 0.76 8.30
CA LYS A 140 23.62 -0.14 7.96
C LYS A 140 23.71 -0.51 6.48
N ARG A 141 23.05 0.25 5.60
CA ARG A 141 23.13 0.01 4.15
C ARG A 141 24.60 0.05 3.69
N PRO A 142 25.00 -0.80 2.72
CA PRO A 142 26.40 -0.93 2.32
C PRO A 142 26.98 0.30 1.62
N PHE A 143 26.13 1.12 1.01
CA PHE A 143 26.55 2.35 0.33
C PHE A 143 25.65 3.50 0.78
N SER A 144 26.26 4.64 1.11
CA SER A 144 25.57 5.89 1.40
C SER A 144 24.85 6.42 0.15
N PRO A 145 23.86 7.33 0.29
CA PRO A 145 23.19 7.95 -0.86
C PRO A 145 24.18 8.73 -1.72
N GLU A 146 25.14 9.39 -1.08
CA GLU A 146 26.20 10.15 -1.74
C GLU A 146 27.11 9.23 -2.54
N GLU A 147 27.59 8.14 -1.93
CA GLU A 147 28.44 7.16 -2.63
C GLU A 147 27.70 6.52 -3.81
N LYS A 148 26.42 6.18 -3.64
CA LYS A 148 25.60 5.65 -4.73
C LYS A 148 25.46 6.67 -5.84
N LEU A 149 25.20 7.93 -5.52
CA LEU A 149 25.06 9.00 -6.50
C LEU A 149 26.35 9.16 -7.31
N VAL A 150 27.48 9.35 -6.63
CA VAL A 150 28.79 9.55 -7.27
C VAL A 150 29.12 8.37 -8.19
N LYS A 151 29.09 7.13 -7.67
CA LYS A 151 29.44 5.95 -8.47
C LYS A 151 28.49 5.71 -9.64
N THR A 152 27.21 6.02 -9.49
CA THR A 152 26.24 5.87 -10.60
C THR A 152 26.50 6.91 -11.70
N VAL A 153 26.84 8.14 -11.32
CA VAL A 153 27.17 9.21 -12.27
C VAL A 153 28.49 8.93 -12.97
N GLU A 154 29.53 8.49 -12.25
CA GLU A 154 30.81 8.10 -12.83
C GLU A 154 30.64 6.98 -13.87
N LEU A 155 29.87 5.93 -13.52
CA LEU A 155 29.55 4.84 -14.44
C LEU A 155 28.82 5.34 -15.70
N ALA A 156 27.85 6.23 -15.54
CA ALA A 156 27.13 6.81 -16.66
C ALA A 156 28.02 7.72 -17.53
N ALA A 157 28.98 8.42 -16.94
CA ALA A 157 29.94 9.25 -17.66
C ALA A 157 30.96 8.43 -18.45
N GLU A 158 31.39 7.28 -17.89
CA GLU A 158 32.35 6.37 -18.53
C GLU A 158 31.75 5.62 -19.72
N PHE A 159 30.55 5.05 -19.57
CA PHE A 159 29.93 4.18 -20.58
C PHE A 159 28.85 4.87 -21.42
N GLY A 160 28.37 6.05 -21.01
CA GLY A 160 27.30 6.76 -21.71
C GLY A 160 25.97 6.00 -21.67
N HIS A 161 25.44 5.66 -22.85
CA HIS A 161 24.20 4.89 -22.96
C HIS A 161 24.43 3.40 -22.69
N ILE A 162 23.82 2.89 -21.60
CA ILE A 162 23.96 1.50 -21.15
C ILE A 162 22.64 0.75 -21.40
N PRO A 163 22.44 0.10 -22.57
CA PRO A 163 21.21 -0.61 -22.90
C PRO A 163 20.91 -1.77 -21.95
N GLU A 164 21.92 -2.36 -21.33
CA GLU A 164 21.80 -3.45 -20.36
C GLU A 164 21.06 -3.03 -19.07
N PHE A 165 21.03 -1.74 -18.74
CA PHE A 165 20.28 -1.21 -17.60
C PHE A 165 18.83 -0.86 -17.94
N LEU A 166 18.45 -0.93 -19.21
CA LEU A 166 17.09 -0.66 -19.63
C LEU A 166 16.24 -1.90 -19.48
N VAL A 167 15.13 -1.76 -18.76
CA VAL A 167 14.12 -2.82 -18.66
C VAL A 167 13.50 -3.03 -20.05
N THR A 168 13.65 -4.23 -20.62
CA THR A 168 13.13 -4.60 -21.95
C THR A 168 11.63 -4.33 -22.09
N GLY A 169 10.89 -4.45 -20.98
CA GLY A 169 9.46 -4.13 -20.88
C GLY A 169 9.08 -2.71 -21.31
N ARG A 170 10.02 -1.74 -21.29
CA ARG A 170 9.78 -0.35 -21.72
C ARG A 170 9.41 -0.26 -23.22
N ASN A 171 9.90 -1.19 -24.03
CA ASN A 171 9.71 -1.17 -25.48
C ASN A 171 8.54 -2.05 -25.93
N LEU A 172 7.79 -2.65 -25.00
CA LEU A 172 6.63 -3.49 -25.33
C LEU A 172 5.42 -2.62 -25.69
N ASN A 173 4.70 -3.01 -26.74
CA ASN A 173 3.42 -2.39 -27.06
C ASN A 173 2.34 -2.80 -26.03
N PHE A 174 1.22 -2.07 -26.01
CA PHE A 174 0.12 -2.31 -25.07
C PHE A 174 -0.40 -3.76 -25.10
N ILE A 175 -0.45 -4.40 -26.27
CA ILE A 175 -0.99 -5.77 -26.44
C ILE A 175 -0.10 -6.78 -25.72
N VAL A 176 1.21 -6.73 -25.98
CA VAL A 176 2.20 -7.65 -25.39
C VAL A 176 2.40 -7.34 -23.90
N TYR A 177 2.41 -6.06 -23.52
CA TYR A 177 2.60 -5.66 -22.13
C TYR A 177 1.52 -6.23 -21.19
N TYR A 178 0.26 -6.27 -21.65
CA TYR A 178 -0.85 -6.86 -20.90
C TYR A 178 -1.14 -8.34 -21.26
N ASN A 179 -0.29 -8.97 -22.07
CA ASN A 179 -0.44 -10.36 -22.55
C ASN A 179 -1.79 -10.65 -23.22
N LEU A 180 -2.37 -9.65 -23.90
CA LEU A 180 -3.70 -9.78 -24.54
C LEU A 180 -3.67 -10.79 -25.69
N ASP A 181 -2.55 -10.89 -26.39
CA ASP A 181 -2.26 -11.90 -27.39
C ASP A 181 -2.36 -13.34 -26.83
N ILE A 182 -1.80 -13.58 -25.64
CA ILE A 182 -1.89 -14.88 -24.95
C ILE A 182 -3.34 -15.17 -24.54
N PHE A 183 -4.05 -14.19 -23.98
CA PHE A 183 -5.46 -14.37 -23.60
C PHE A 183 -6.35 -14.66 -24.81
N LEU A 184 -6.12 -14.01 -25.94
CA LEU A 184 -6.86 -14.27 -27.18
C LEU A 184 -6.59 -15.68 -27.72
N LEU A 185 -5.35 -16.16 -27.66
CA LEU A 185 -4.99 -17.51 -28.07
C LEU A 185 -5.63 -18.58 -27.15
N LEU A 186 -5.61 -18.35 -25.82
CA LEU A 186 -6.29 -19.21 -24.85
C LEU A 186 -7.81 -19.23 -25.08
N LEU A 187 -8.43 -18.08 -25.34
CA LEU A 187 -9.85 -17.99 -25.64
C LEU A 187 -10.20 -18.77 -26.91
N ALA A 188 -9.41 -18.60 -27.98
CA ALA A 188 -9.60 -19.33 -29.23
C ALA A 188 -9.49 -20.86 -29.03
N PHE A 189 -8.52 -21.31 -28.24
CA PHE A 189 -8.36 -22.72 -27.89
C PHE A 189 -9.57 -23.28 -27.10
N CYS A 190 -10.07 -22.53 -26.11
CA CYS A 190 -11.28 -22.90 -25.36
C CYS A 190 -12.52 -22.96 -26.26
N LEU A 191 -12.70 -22.00 -27.18
CA LEU A 191 -13.80 -22.01 -28.13
C LEU A 191 -13.72 -23.19 -29.10
N LEU A 192 -12.52 -23.51 -29.59
CA LEU A 192 -12.30 -24.63 -30.50
C LEU A 192 -12.60 -25.97 -29.82
N THR A 193 -12.13 -26.17 -28.59
CA THR A 193 -12.41 -27.39 -27.81
C THR A 193 -13.90 -27.53 -27.51
N ALA A 194 -14.56 -26.45 -27.08
CA ALA A 194 -16.01 -26.44 -26.88
C ALA A 194 -16.78 -26.76 -28.18
N PHE A 195 -16.35 -26.21 -29.32
CA PHE A 195 -16.92 -26.50 -30.63
C PHE A 195 -16.78 -27.98 -30.98
N ILE A 196 -15.57 -28.56 -30.86
CA ILE A 196 -15.33 -29.98 -31.14
C ILE A 196 -16.19 -30.88 -30.26
N VAL A 197 -16.26 -30.59 -28.95
CA VAL A 197 -17.08 -31.36 -28.01
C VAL A 197 -18.57 -31.25 -28.34
N PHE A 198 -19.06 -30.04 -28.64
CA PHE A 198 -20.47 -29.82 -28.99
C PHE A 198 -20.88 -30.59 -30.25
N TYR A 199 -20.09 -30.50 -31.32
CA TYR A 199 -20.37 -31.22 -32.57
C TYR A 199 -20.14 -32.72 -32.44
N GLY A 200 -19.13 -33.16 -31.68
CA GLY A 200 -18.89 -34.57 -31.36
C GLY A 200 -20.05 -35.19 -30.58
N ALA A 201 -20.53 -34.51 -29.54
CA ALA A 201 -21.70 -34.94 -28.77
C ALA A 201 -22.97 -34.97 -29.63
N ARG A 202 -23.18 -33.96 -30.48
CA ARG A 202 -24.32 -33.94 -31.41
C ARG A 202 -24.24 -35.08 -32.43
N GLY A 203 -23.05 -35.40 -32.94
CA GLY A 203 -22.79 -36.53 -33.83
C GLY A 203 -23.08 -37.88 -33.15
N LEU A 204 -22.61 -38.07 -31.92
CA LEU A 204 -22.88 -39.25 -31.10
C LEU A 204 -24.37 -39.43 -30.82
N LEU A 205 -25.06 -38.36 -30.40
CA LEU A 205 -26.51 -38.39 -30.15
C LEU A 205 -27.30 -38.76 -31.41
N LYS A 206 -26.91 -38.23 -32.58
CA LYS A 206 -27.50 -38.60 -33.86
C LYS A 206 -27.25 -40.08 -34.18
N SER A 207 -26.03 -40.57 -34.00
CA SER A 207 -25.69 -41.99 -34.24
C SER A 207 -26.43 -42.95 -33.30
N ILE A 208 -26.63 -42.59 -32.03
CA ILE A 208 -27.41 -43.37 -31.07
C ILE A 208 -28.89 -43.40 -31.50
N ARG A 209 -29.44 -42.26 -31.92
CA ARG A 209 -30.82 -42.17 -32.41
C ARG A 209 -31.04 -43.00 -33.68
N ASP A 210 -30.14 -42.90 -34.64
CA ASP A 210 -30.23 -43.61 -35.92
C ASP A 210 -30.03 -45.14 -35.74
N LYS A 211 -29.22 -45.56 -34.76
CA LYS A 211 -29.16 -46.99 -34.35
C LYS A 211 -30.47 -47.46 -33.73
N LYS A 212 -31.08 -46.67 -32.84
CA LYS A 212 -32.35 -47.03 -32.17
C LYS A 212 -33.52 -47.16 -33.16
N LEU A 213 -33.51 -46.39 -34.25
CA LEU A 213 -34.50 -46.47 -35.34
C LEU A 213 -34.33 -47.68 -36.27
N LYS A 214 -33.16 -48.33 -36.29
CA LYS A 214 -32.90 -49.53 -37.11
C LYS A 214 -33.16 -50.85 -36.38
N THR A 215 -33.36 -50.80 -35.06
CA THR A 215 -33.63 -51.98 -34.21
C THR A 215 -35.11 -52.13 -33.83
N GLN A 216 -35.98 -51.25 -34.36
CA GLN A 216 -37.44 -51.42 -34.39
C GLN A 216 -37.86 -51.88 -35.78
#